data_AF-A0A9Q4GK44-F1
#
_entry.id   AF-A0A9Q4GK44-F1
#
_cell.length_a   1.000
_cell.length_b   1.000
_cell.length_c   1.000
_cell.angle_alpha   90.00
_cell.angle_beta   90.00
_cell.angle_gamma   90.00
#
_symmetry.space_group_name_H-M   'P 1'
#
loop_
_entity.id
_entity.type
_entity.pdbx_description
1 polymer ?
#
loop_
_entity_poly.entity_id
_entity_poly.type
_entity_poly.pdbx_seq_one_letter_code
_entity_poly.pdbx_strand_id
1 'polypeptide(L)'
;MPESESISDFLQKRGALGILTLLSTADGRRFKDLDEQLTISSSTLTLRLTEARGLGLVVPGMDTDETSVNNEYRITTRGKRVARRMESQGLIHAVRTILDYQQDVESELPDLLDWVEAHKEELARLDDQTPYQDPFGESVVDTGDDPEYDDERMIKEDFGRVEQWGTEPDGEEDEVGE
;
A
#
# COMPACT_ATOMS: atom_id res chain seq x y z
N MET A 1 21.19 -9.36 -21.16
CA MET A 1 21.32 -9.32 -19.70
C MET A 1 20.07 -8.64 -19.19
N PRO A 2 19.23 -9.25 -18.34
CA PRO A 2 18.15 -8.49 -17.70
C PRO A 2 18.79 -7.35 -16.91
N GLU A 3 18.18 -6.17 -16.93
CA GLU A 3 18.62 -5.04 -16.11
C GLU A 3 18.68 -5.51 -14.66
N SER A 4 19.85 -5.40 -14.03
CA SER A 4 19.98 -5.74 -12.62
C SER A 4 19.10 -4.77 -11.84
N GLU A 5 18.03 -5.28 -11.25
CA GLU A 5 17.14 -4.50 -10.39
C GLU A 5 17.93 -3.68 -9.38
N SER A 6 17.64 -2.39 -9.26
CA SER A 6 18.33 -1.52 -8.33
C SER A 6 17.64 -1.50 -6.96
N ILE A 7 18.34 -1.04 -5.91
CA ILE A 7 17.73 -0.83 -4.59
C ILE A 7 16.60 0.19 -4.68
N SER A 8 16.73 1.24 -5.49
CA SER A 8 15.68 2.24 -5.69
C SER A 8 14.42 1.63 -6.31
N ASP A 9 14.57 0.73 -7.29
CA ASP A 9 13.41 0.07 -7.92
C ASP A 9 12.73 -0.85 -6.92
N PHE A 10 13.50 -1.59 -6.13
CA PHE A 10 12.97 -2.44 -5.07
C PHE A 10 12.18 -1.64 -4.03
N LEU A 11 12.71 -0.51 -3.54
CA LEU A 11 12.06 0.28 -2.50
C LEU A 11 10.71 0.89 -2.93
N GLN A 12 10.49 1.09 -4.24
CA GLN A 12 9.22 1.59 -4.77
C GLN A 12 8.13 0.53 -4.83
N LYS A 13 8.49 -0.76 -4.70
CA LYS A 13 7.53 -1.85 -4.77
C LYS A 13 6.72 -1.97 -3.49
N ARG A 14 5.43 -2.30 -3.65
CA ARG A 14 4.53 -2.63 -2.52
C ARG A 14 5.17 -3.68 -1.62
N GLY A 15 5.15 -3.41 -0.31
CA GLY A 15 5.68 -4.28 0.74
C GLY A 15 7.18 -4.16 1.01
N ALA A 16 7.98 -3.56 0.10
CA ALA A 16 9.44 -3.50 0.26
C ALA A 16 9.87 -2.67 1.49
N LEU A 17 9.28 -1.49 1.66
CA LEU A 17 9.52 -0.64 2.83
C LEU A 17 9.05 -1.31 4.13
N GLY A 18 7.93 -2.02 4.08
CA GLY A 18 7.40 -2.79 5.21
C GLY A 18 8.38 -3.86 5.67
N ILE A 19 8.92 -4.66 4.74
CA ILE A 19 9.92 -5.69 5.04
C ILE A 19 11.15 -5.08 5.73
N LEU A 20 11.73 -4.02 5.17
CA LEU A 20 12.92 -3.39 5.77
C LEU A 20 12.59 -2.77 7.13
N THR A 21 11.41 -2.18 7.27
CA THR A 21 10.94 -1.60 8.54
C THR A 21 10.83 -2.68 9.61
N LEU A 22 10.08 -3.74 9.37
CA LEU A 22 9.87 -4.82 10.34
C LEU A 22 11.17 -5.54 10.70
N LEU A 23 12.04 -5.80 9.73
CA LEU A 23 13.33 -6.45 9.96
C LEU A 23 14.40 -5.55 10.57
N SER A 24 14.29 -4.22 10.46
CA SER A 24 15.25 -3.30 11.10
C SER A 24 15.07 -3.18 12.61
N THR A 25 13.95 -3.66 13.13
CA THR A 25 13.47 -3.38 14.50
C THR A 25 13.59 -4.57 15.44
N ALA A 26 13.91 -5.74 14.89
CA ALA A 26 14.16 -6.97 15.60
C ALA A 26 15.39 -7.66 15.01
N ASP A 27 16.07 -8.51 15.77
CA ASP A 27 17.21 -9.31 15.29
C ASP A 27 16.82 -10.52 14.42
N GLY A 28 15.71 -10.37 13.70
CA GLY A 28 15.13 -11.33 12.77
C GLY A 28 13.64 -11.53 12.97
N ARG A 29 12.96 -12.00 11.92
CA ARG A 29 11.52 -12.33 11.96
C ARG A 29 11.22 -13.55 11.12
N ARG A 30 10.24 -14.35 11.53
CA ARG A 30 9.77 -15.48 10.73
C ARG A 30 8.93 -14.98 9.56
N PHE A 31 8.88 -15.75 8.48
CA PHE A 31 8.00 -15.46 7.35
C PHE A 31 6.56 -15.25 7.80
N LYS A 32 6.06 -16.13 8.68
CA LYS A 32 4.69 -16.04 9.19
C LYS A 32 4.42 -14.70 9.87
N ASP A 33 5.35 -14.24 10.71
CA ASP A 33 5.20 -12.96 11.40
C ASP A 33 5.23 -11.77 10.41
N LEU A 34 6.01 -11.89 9.33
CA LEU A 34 6.03 -10.89 8.26
C LEU A 34 4.74 -10.94 7.42
N ASP A 35 4.22 -12.13 7.13
CA ASP A 35 3.00 -12.36 6.36
C ASP A 35 1.76 -11.84 7.08
N GLU A 36 1.72 -11.98 8.41
CA GLU A 36 0.65 -11.46 9.26
C GLU A 36 0.69 -9.94 9.43
N GLN A 37 1.87 -9.32 9.37
CA GLN A 37 2.03 -7.87 9.57
C GLN A 37 2.04 -7.06 8.28
N LEU A 38 2.19 -7.69 7.12
CA LEU A 38 2.27 -6.99 5.85
C LEU A 38 1.02 -7.24 5.04
N THR A 39 0.34 -6.18 4.59
CA THR A 39 -0.84 -6.24 3.72
C THR A 39 -0.46 -6.54 2.26
N ILE A 40 0.27 -7.64 2.04
CA ILE A 40 0.62 -8.22 0.74
C ILE A 40 0.37 -9.72 0.78
N SER A 41 0.12 -10.35 -0.37
CA SER A 41 -0.02 -11.81 -0.42
C SER A 41 1.30 -12.51 -0.07
N SER A 42 1.23 -13.74 0.45
CA SER A 42 2.40 -14.55 0.77
C SER A 42 3.29 -14.83 -0.45
N SER A 43 2.69 -14.93 -1.65
CA SER A 43 3.44 -15.04 -2.92
C SER A 43 4.24 -13.75 -3.22
N THR A 44 3.64 -12.58 -2.97
CA THR A 44 4.32 -11.28 -3.09
C THR A 44 5.41 -11.15 -2.04
N LEU A 45 5.16 -11.55 -0.79
CA LEU A 45 6.17 -11.53 0.27
C LEU A 45 7.38 -12.40 -0.09
N THR A 46 7.14 -13.62 -0.60
CA THR A 46 8.19 -14.53 -1.06
C THR A 46 9.02 -13.92 -2.19
N LEU A 47 8.36 -13.30 -3.17
CA LEU A 47 9.02 -12.60 -4.26
C LEU A 47 9.90 -11.44 -3.73
N ARG A 48 9.34 -10.60 -2.86
CA ARG A 48 10.05 -9.44 -2.28
C ARG A 48 11.24 -9.85 -1.42
N LEU A 49 11.12 -10.92 -0.63
CA LEU A 49 12.22 -11.46 0.15
C LEU A 49 13.33 -12.02 -0.76
N THR A 50 12.97 -12.62 -1.90
CA THR A 50 13.92 -13.10 -2.91
C THR A 50 14.66 -11.95 -3.57
N GLU A 51 13.95 -10.89 -3.97
CA GLU A 51 14.53 -9.65 -4.52
C GLU A 51 15.47 -8.97 -3.51
N ALA A 52 15.01 -8.80 -2.27
CA ALA A 52 15.81 -8.22 -1.18
C ALA A 52 17.08 -9.03 -0.89
N ARG A 53 17.02 -10.37 -1.02
CA ARG A 53 18.19 -11.26 -0.92
C ARG A 53 19.13 -11.08 -2.11
N GLY A 54 18.61 -10.99 -3.33
CA GLY A 54 19.39 -10.68 -4.53
C GLY A 54 20.14 -9.34 -4.43
N LEU A 55 19.55 -8.36 -3.76
CA LEU A 55 20.17 -7.05 -3.48
C LEU A 55 21.11 -7.05 -2.27
N GLY A 56 21.18 -8.16 -1.53
CA GLY A 56 21.97 -8.27 -0.31
C GLY A 56 21.46 -7.40 0.84
N LEU A 57 20.16 -7.06 0.87
CA LEU A 57 19.51 -6.30 1.94
C LEU A 57 19.05 -7.21 3.09
N VAL A 58 18.67 -8.45 2.76
CA VAL A 58 18.13 -9.46 3.69
C VAL A 58 18.86 -10.79 3.47
N VAL A 59 19.00 -11.60 4.52
CA VAL A 59 19.53 -12.97 4.48
C VAL A 59 18.62 -13.91 5.26
N PRO A 60 18.60 -15.22 4.94
CA PRO A 60 18.00 -16.21 5.83
C PRO A 60 18.72 -16.20 7.19
N GLY A 61 17.97 -16.30 8.28
CA GLY A 61 18.52 -16.65 9.58
C GLY A 61 19.07 -18.07 9.56
N MET A 62 20.11 -18.33 10.35
CA MET A 62 20.57 -19.67 10.65
C MET A 62 20.39 -19.87 12.15
N ASP A 63 19.48 -20.77 12.55
CA ASP A 63 19.62 -21.42 13.86
C ASP A 63 20.63 -22.55 13.73
N THR A 64 21.63 -22.54 14.61
CA THR A 64 22.71 -23.54 14.64
C THR A 64 22.23 -24.92 15.11
N ASP A 65 21.02 -25.00 15.66
CA ASP A 65 20.55 -26.14 16.45
C ASP A 65 19.24 -26.79 15.94
N GLU A 66 18.66 -26.34 14.82
CA GLU A 66 17.40 -26.89 14.30
C GLU A 66 17.51 -27.54 12.91
N THR A 67 16.99 -28.77 12.80
CA THR A 67 16.73 -29.52 11.56
C THR A 67 15.50 -29.01 10.78
N SER A 68 14.91 -27.90 11.21
CA SER A 68 13.77 -27.25 10.55
C SER A 68 14.26 -26.25 9.53
N VAL A 69 13.60 -26.20 8.37
CA VAL A 69 13.97 -25.27 7.29
C VAL A 69 13.78 -23.83 7.81
N ASN A 70 14.89 -23.17 8.11
CA ASN A 70 14.94 -21.82 8.68
C ASN A 70 14.06 -20.86 7.87
N ASN A 71 12.91 -20.51 8.44
CA ASN A 71 11.96 -19.56 7.86
C ASN A 71 12.12 -18.16 8.48
N GLU A 72 13.28 -17.90 9.09
CA GLU A 72 13.64 -16.61 9.66
C GLU A 72 14.41 -15.76 8.63
N TYR A 73 14.18 -14.46 8.66
CA TYR A 73 14.84 -13.48 7.81
C TYR A 73 15.48 -12.41 8.68
N ARG A 74 16.70 -12.01 8.32
CA ARG A 74 17.47 -10.99 9.03
C ARG A 74 17.95 -9.92 8.07
N ILE A 75 17.95 -8.68 8.53
CA ILE A 75 18.49 -7.55 7.77
C ILE A 75 20.03 -7.58 7.78
N THR A 76 20.65 -7.41 6.61
CA THR A 76 22.12 -7.36 6.50
C THR A 76 22.67 -6.01 6.94
N THR A 77 23.99 -5.87 7.05
CA THR A 77 24.63 -4.55 7.24
C THR A 77 24.25 -3.55 6.13
N ARG A 78 24.12 -4.02 4.89
CA ARG A 78 23.69 -3.18 3.76
C ARG A 78 22.24 -2.74 3.93
N GLY A 79 21.34 -3.66 4.28
CA GLY A 79 19.95 -3.36 4.61
C GLY A 79 19.83 -2.38 5.78
N LYS A 80 20.61 -2.57 6.86
CA LYS A 80 20.65 -1.68 8.02
C LYS A 80 21.06 -0.25 7.63
N ARG A 81 21.97 -0.08 6.66
CA ARG A 81 22.35 1.24 6.16
C ARG A 81 21.18 1.93 5.44
N VAL A 82 20.40 1.20 4.66
CA VAL A 82 19.18 1.71 4.01
C VAL A 82 18.12 2.04 5.06
N ALA A 83 17.86 1.14 6.01
CA ALA A 83 16.91 1.36 7.09
C ALA A 83 17.26 2.57 7.97
N ARG A 84 18.55 2.79 8.28
CA ARG A 84 18.99 4.02 8.99
C ARG A 84 18.70 5.29 8.19
N ARG A 85 18.82 5.24 6.85
CA ARG A 85 18.45 6.37 6.00
C ARG A 85 16.94 6.61 6.04
N MET A 86 16.14 5.54 5.96
CA MET A 86 14.68 5.60 6.13
C MET A 86 14.30 6.20 7.48
N GLU A 87 14.96 5.77 8.55
CA GLU A 87 14.74 6.26 9.91
C GLU A 87 15.05 7.75 10.03
N SER A 88 16.19 8.20 9.48
CA SER A 88 16.55 9.62 9.47
C SER A 88 15.56 10.54 8.73
N GLN A 89 14.70 9.96 7.89
CA GLN A 89 13.66 10.64 7.13
C GLN A 89 12.25 10.42 7.72
N GLY A 90 12.14 9.74 8.86
CA GLY A 90 10.86 9.42 9.50
C GLY A 90 10.05 8.32 8.80
N LEU A 91 10.58 7.69 7.75
CA LEU A 91 9.84 6.68 6.97
C LEU A 91 9.54 5.42 7.77
N ILE A 92 10.45 5.00 8.66
CA ILE A 92 10.23 3.84 9.54
C ILE A 92 8.99 4.04 10.42
N HIS A 93 8.82 5.25 10.96
CA HIS A 93 7.65 5.56 11.79
C HIS A 93 6.38 5.63 10.95
N ALA A 94 6.41 6.36 9.82
CA ALA A 94 5.26 6.47 8.93
C ALA A 94 4.77 5.10 8.42
N VAL A 95 5.69 4.22 8.01
CA VAL A 95 5.34 2.86 7.56
C VAL A 95 4.71 2.06 8.69
N ARG A 96 5.24 2.13 9.92
CA ARG A 96 4.64 1.45 11.09
C ARG A 96 3.23 1.93 11.36
N THR A 97 3.02 3.24 11.42
CA THR A 97 1.70 3.83 11.62
C THR A 97 0.69 3.34 10.58
N ILE A 98 1.09 3.23 9.31
CA ILE A 98 0.23 2.68 8.26
C ILE A 98 -0.11 1.22 8.53
N LEU A 99 0.88 0.39 8.89
CA LEU A 99 0.66 -1.03 9.19
C LEU A 99 -0.25 -1.21 10.42
N ASP A 100 -0.07 -0.40 11.45
CA ASP A 100 -0.89 -0.44 12.67
C ASP A 100 -2.35 -0.12 12.32
N TYR A 101 -2.61 0.97 11.59
CA TYR A 101 -3.97 1.32 11.16
C TYR A 101 -4.60 0.29 10.21
N GLN A 102 -3.80 -0.36 9.36
CA GLN A 102 -4.29 -1.44 8.51
C GLN A 102 -4.75 -2.64 9.35
N GLN A 103 -3.98 -2.98 10.38
CA GLN A 103 -4.34 -4.04 11.31
C GLN A 103 -5.60 -3.69 12.13
N ASP A 104 -5.71 -2.45 12.60
CA ASP A 104 -6.90 -1.98 13.31
C ASP A 104 -8.15 -2.14 12.43
N VAL A 105 -8.10 -1.69 11.18
CA VAL A 105 -9.21 -1.83 10.21
C VAL A 105 -9.55 -3.30 9.96
N GLU A 106 -8.56 -4.16 9.71
CA GLU A 106 -8.80 -5.59 9.50
C GLU A 106 -9.42 -6.27 10.73
N SER A 107 -9.11 -5.78 11.94
CA SER A 107 -9.65 -6.31 13.19
C SER A 107 -11.07 -5.83 13.52
N GLU A 108 -11.40 -4.58 13.18
CA GLU A 108 -12.71 -3.97 13.50
C GLU A 108 -13.76 -4.21 12.39
N LEU A 109 -13.33 -4.46 11.15
CA LEU A 109 -14.24 -4.67 10.02
C LEU A 109 -15.25 -5.81 10.24
N PRO A 110 -14.88 -7.00 10.77
CA PRO A 110 -15.84 -8.06 11.03
C PRO A 110 -16.97 -7.63 11.97
N ASP A 111 -16.65 -6.89 13.04
CA ASP A 111 -17.65 -6.39 13.99
C ASP A 111 -18.62 -5.41 13.31
N LEU A 112 -18.11 -4.56 12.43
CA LEU A 112 -18.94 -3.67 11.62
C LEU A 112 -19.86 -4.48 10.68
N LEU A 113 -19.33 -5.52 10.02
CA LEU A 113 -20.12 -6.37 9.11
C LEU A 113 -21.22 -7.13 9.86
N ASP A 114 -20.91 -7.66 11.05
CA ASP A 114 -21.89 -8.31 11.92
C ASP A 114 -22.97 -7.32 12.36
N TRP A 115 -22.60 -6.09 12.69
CA TRP A 115 -23.55 -5.03 13.01
C TRP A 115 -24.45 -4.70 11.80
N VAL A 116 -23.90 -4.57 10.60
CA VAL A 116 -24.66 -4.30 9.37
C VAL A 116 -25.68 -5.41 9.11
N GLU A 117 -25.28 -6.68 9.22
CA GLU A 117 -26.19 -7.80 8.99
C GLU A 117 -27.30 -7.84 10.05
N ALA A 118 -26.99 -7.55 11.32
CA ALA A 118 -27.98 -7.50 12.40
C ALA A 118 -29.02 -6.37 12.24
N HIS A 119 -28.66 -5.28 11.54
CA HIS A 119 -29.51 -4.09 11.36
C HIS A 119 -30.05 -3.94 9.93
N LYS A 120 -29.99 -5.00 9.12
CA LYS A 120 -30.36 -4.95 7.70
C LYS A 120 -31.78 -4.43 7.43
N GLU A 121 -32.76 -4.80 8.24
CA GLU A 121 -34.15 -4.31 8.12
C GLU A 121 -34.32 -2.84 8.56
N GLU A 122 -33.49 -2.37 9.48
CA GLU A 122 -33.46 -0.95 9.87
C GLU A 122 -32.81 -0.11 8.77
N LEU A 123 -31.67 -0.56 8.25
CA LEU A 123 -30.96 0.07 7.14
C LEU A 123 -31.84 0.15 5.88
N ALA A 124 -32.52 -0.93 5.51
CA ALA A 124 -33.44 -0.94 4.37
C ALA A 124 -34.60 0.08 4.52
N ARG A 125 -35.07 0.33 5.75
CA ARG A 125 -36.11 1.33 6.01
C ARG A 125 -35.59 2.78 5.95
N LEU A 126 -34.28 2.98 6.08
CA LEU A 126 -33.66 4.29 5.86
C LEU A 126 -33.56 4.60 4.36
N ASP A 127 -33.33 3.59 3.51
CA ASP A 127 -33.36 3.75 2.05
C ASP A 127 -34.76 4.18 1.55
N ASP A 128 -35.82 3.74 2.22
CA ASP A 128 -37.20 4.16 1.94
C ASP A 128 -37.49 5.63 2.35
N GLN A 129 -36.65 6.25 3.18
CA GLN A 129 -36.84 7.61 3.68
C GLN A 129 -36.09 8.65 2.85
N THR A 130 -36.72 9.06 1.74
CA THR A 130 -36.31 10.15 0.84
C THR A 130 -34.91 9.93 0.24
N PRO A 131 -34.83 9.58 -1.06
CA PRO A 131 -33.58 9.55 -1.78
C PRO A 131 -32.77 10.82 -1.53
N TYR A 132 -31.46 10.69 -1.29
CA TYR A 132 -30.59 11.85 -1.27
C TYR A 132 -30.76 12.58 -2.60
N GLN A 133 -31.28 13.80 -2.53
CA GLN A 133 -31.44 14.64 -3.71
C GLN A 133 -30.22 15.53 -3.83
N ASP A 134 -29.68 15.59 -5.02
CA ASP A 134 -28.61 16.52 -5.32
C ASP A 134 -29.09 17.99 -5.19
N PRO A 135 -28.19 18.98 -5.32
CA PRO A 135 -28.56 20.40 -5.27
C PRO A 135 -29.57 20.85 -6.34
N PHE A 136 -29.84 20.02 -7.34
CA PHE A 136 -30.79 20.26 -8.43
C PHE A 136 -32.12 19.52 -8.23
N GLY A 137 -32.27 18.73 -7.16
CA GLY A 137 -33.50 18.03 -6.81
C GLY A 137 -33.67 16.67 -7.49
N GLU A 138 -32.60 16.12 -8.08
CA GLU A 138 -32.61 14.78 -8.67
C GLU A 138 -32.15 13.74 -7.63
N SER A 139 -32.87 12.61 -7.57
CA SER A 139 -32.49 11.46 -6.74
C SER A 139 -31.18 10.86 -7.25
N VAL A 140 -30.16 10.75 -6.41
CA VAL A 140 -28.89 10.10 -6.79
C VAL A 140 -28.86 8.59 -6.51
N VAL A 141 -29.87 8.07 -5.82
CA VAL A 141 -30.04 6.63 -5.60
C VAL A 141 -31.08 6.15 -6.61
N ASP A 142 -30.61 5.42 -7.63
CA ASP A 142 -31.47 4.79 -8.61
C ASP A 142 -32.05 3.51 -8.00
N THR A 143 -33.36 3.47 -7.80
CA THR A 143 -34.07 2.33 -7.21
C THR A 143 -34.78 1.48 -8.26
N GLY A 144 -34.58 1.77 -9.56
CA GLY A 144 -35.55 1.36 -10.59
C GLY A 144 -35.00 0.74 -11.87
N ASP A 145 -33.78 1.04 -12.30
CA ASP A 145 -33.21 0.39 -13.49
C ASP A 145 -31.89 -0.31 -13.14
N ASP A 146 -31.79 -1.58 -13.52
CA ASP A 146 -30.51 -2.29 -13.62
C ASP A 146 -29.58 -1.37 -14.43
N PRO A 147 -28.42 -0.94 -13.90
CA PRO A 147 -27.50 -0.17 -14.71
C PRO A 147 -27.15 -1.02 -15.93
N GLU A 148 -27.63 -0.61 -17.11
CA GLU A 148 -27.15 -1.12 -18.39
C GLU A 148 -25.68 -0.69 -18.47
N TYR A 149 -24.80 -1.52 -17.90
CA TYR A 149 -23.37 -1.37 -18.07
C TYR A 149 -23.08 -1.59 -19.54
N ASP A 150 -22.94 -0.48 -20.27
CA ASP A 150 -22.38 -0.48 -21.62
C ASP A 150 -20.90 -0.86 -21.52
N ASP A 151 -20.65 -2.17 -21.63
CA ASP A 151 -19.33 -2.81 -21.60
C ASP A 151 -18.34 -2.18 -22.62
N GLU A 152 -18.82 -1.40 -23.60
CA GLU A 152 -18.00 -0.79 -24.63
C GLU A 152 -17.22 0.45 -24.18
N ARG A 153 -17.58 1.09 -23.05
CA ARG A 153 -16.88 2.30 -22.55
C ARG A 153 -15.74 2.04 -21.57
N MET A 154 -15.55 0.80 -21.13
CA MET A 154 -14.47 0.39 -20.21
C MET A 154 -13.24 -0.16 -20.93
N ILE A 155 -12.99 0.25 -22.18
CA ILE A 155 -11.77 -0.13 -22.91
C ILE A 155 -10.93 1.11 -23.25
N LYS A 156 -9.89 1.27 -22.42
CA LYS A 156 -8.65 2.04 -22.61
C LYS A 156 -8.76 3.57 -22.54
N GLU A 157 -8.73 4.08 -21.31
CA GLU A 157 -7.92 5.26 -21.04
C GLU A 157 -6.66 4.85 -20.27
N ASP A 158 -5.53 5.15 -20.91
CA ASP A 158 -4.17 5.03 -20.44
C ASP A 158 -4.01 5.83 -19.13
N PHE A 159 -3.93 5.15 -17.98
CA PHE A 159 -3.50 5.75 -16.71
C PHE A 159 -2.01 6.12 -16.82
N GLY A 160 -1.74 7.18 -17.57
CA GLY A 160 -0.42 7.51 -18.09
C GLY A 160 -0.25 8.98 -18.46
N ARG A 161 -0.98 9.92 -17.84
CA ARG A 161 -0.59 11.34 -17.88
C ARG A 161 -1.18 12.11 -16.70
N VAL A 162 -0.34 12.38 -15.71
CA VAL A 162 -0.61 13.45 -14.74
C VAL A 162 -0.50 14.76 -15.52
N GLU A 163 -1.62 15.39 -15.85
CA GLU A 163 -1.62 16.76 -16.36
C GLU A 163 -1.13 17.69 -15.24
N GLN A 164 0.03 18.30 -15.43
CA GLN A 164 0.47 19.43 -14.63
C GLN A 164 -0.44 20.62 -14.92
N TRP A 165 -1.40 20.86 -14.04
CA TRP A 165 -2.14 22.10 -14.00
C TRP A 165 -1.37 23.11 -13.14
N GLY A 166 -0.69 24.04 -13.80
CA GLY A 166 0.10 25.09 -13.16
C GLY A 166 0.95 25.86 -14.17
N THR A 167 0.31 26.42 -15.20
CA THR A 167 0.94 27.29 -16.20
C THR A 167 1.59 28.51 -15.55
N GLU A 168 2.86 28.72 -15.87
CA GLU A 168 3.63 29.94 -15.65
C GLU A 168 2.97 31.14 -16.34
N PRO A 169 2.94 32.35 -15.73
CA PRO A 169 2.80 33.55 -16.51
C PRO A 169 4.18 34.09 -16.90
N ASP A 170 4.48 34.01 -18.19
CA ASP A 170 5.47 34.85 -18.87
C ASP A 170 5.15 36.33 -18.63
N GLY A 171 6.18 37.14 -18.34
CA GLY A 171 6.05 38.57 -18.09
C GLY A 171 7.39 39.30 -18.11
N GLU A 172 7.85 39.59 -19.33
CA GLU A 172 8.60 40.79 -19.76
C GLU A 172 10.07 40.95 -19.33
N GLU A 173 10.92 40.87 -20.36
CA GLU A 173 12.27 41.42 -20.42
C GLU A 173 12.23 42.95 -20.27
N ASP A 174 13.11 43.51 -19.43
CA ASP A 174 13.63 44.86 -19.62
C ASP A 174 15.14 44.86 -19.30
N GLU A 175 15.94 44.83 -20.37
CA GLU A 175 17.32 45.30 -20.34
C GLU A 175 17.31 46.83 -20.20
N VAL A 176 17.85 47.37 -19.11
CA VAL A 176 18.46 48.70 -19.12
C VAL A 176 19.73 48.68 -18.29
N GLY A 177 20.85 48.86 -18.98
CA GLY A 177 22.19 48.88 -18.37
C GLY A 177 22.52 50.16 -17.60
N GLU A 178 23.53 50.03 -16.75
CA GLU A 178 24.64 50.99 -16.57
C GLU A 178 25.85 50.27 -15.97
#